data_AF-A0A529MFI5-F1
#
_entry.id   AF-A0A529MFI5-F1
#
_cell.length_a   1.000
_cell.length_b   1.000
_cell.length_c   1.000
_cell.angle_alpha   90.00
_cell.angle_beta   90.00
_cell.angle_gamma   90.00
#
_symmetry.space_group_name_H-M   'P 1'
#
loop_
_entity.id
_entity.type
_entity.pdbx_description
1 polymer ?
#
loop_
_entity_poly.entity_id
_entity_poly.type
_entity_poly.pdbx_seq_one_letter_code
_entity_poly.pdbx_strand_id
1 'polypeptide(L)'
;GLDSASPYIGDYQIGITTKEEGVMRRLRNEMEAAGIPIENSKGEWGPGQEEINVRYAEALDMADRHVILKNGAKEIADSEGKAISFMAKYNYGL
;
A
#
# COMPACT_ATOMS: atom_id res chain seq x y z
N GLY A 1 -2.20 20.80 -4.42
CA GLY A 1 -2.94 19.54 -4.33
C GLY A 1 -2.01 18.46 -3.84
N LEU A 2 -2.46 17.21 -3.77
CA LEU A 2 -1.57 16.04 -3.62
C LEU A 2 -1.22 15.51 -5.02
N ASP A 3 0.03 15.09 -5.21
CA ASP A 3 0.49 14.40 -6.41
C ASP A 3 0.65 12.90 -6.12
N SER A 4 0.56 12.06 -7.15
CA SER A 4 0.82 10.62 -7.02
C SER A 4 2.29 10.37 -6.68
N ALA A 5 2.58 9.25 -6.00
CA ALA A 5 3.95 8.87 -5.64
C ALA A 5 4.85 8.73 -6.88
N SER A 6 4.29 8.20 -7.97
CA SER A 6 4.89 8.12 -9.29
C SER A 6 3.90 8.65 -10.34
N PRO A 7 4.36 9.39 -11.37
CA PRO A 7 3.51 9.79 -12.50
C PRO A 7 3.35 8.68 -13.56
N TYR A 8 3.99 7.52 -13.37
CA TYR A 8 4.03 6.41 -14.33
C TYR A 8 3.23 5.21 -13.83
N ILE A 9 2.78 4.38 -14.77
CA ILE A 9 2.15 3.07 -14.52
C ILE A 9 3.21 2.11 -13.97
N GLY A 10 2.95 1.43 -12.86
CA GLY A 10 3.90 0.55 -12.18
C GLY A 10 3.91 -0.91 -12.67
N ASP A 11 2.87 -1.33 -13.40
CA ASP A 11 2.71 -2.72 -13.85
C ASP A 11 3.97 -3.26 -14.56
N TYR A 12 4.50 -4.37 -14.04
CA TYR A 12 5.70 -5.06 -14.54
C TYR A 12 7.00 -4.23 -14.51
N GLN A 13 7.04 -3.07 -13.82
CA GLN A 13 8.20 -2.18 -13.78
C GLN A 13 8.95 -2.22 -12.43
N ILE A 14 10.04 -3.00 -12.38
CA ILE A 14 10.90 -3.11 -11.18
C ILE A 14 11.48 -1.74 -10.73
N GLY A 15 11.83 -0.88 -11.69
CA GLY A 15 12.48 0.41 -11.42
C GLY A 15 11.58 1.45 -10.77
N ILE A 16 10.26 1.34 -10.92
CA ILE A 16 9.29 2.25 -10.29
C ILE A 16 9.11 1.86 -8.82
N THR A 17 8.88 0.57 -8.54
CA THR A 17 8.71 0.07 -7.16
C THR A 17 9.88 0.46 -6.25
N THR A 18 11.12 0.47 -6.78
CA THR A 18 12.30 0.90 -6.00
C THR A 18 12.20 2.35 -5.48
N LYS A 19 11.51 3.24 -6.21
CA LYS A 19 11.31 4.64 -5.83
C LYS A 19 10.21 4.82 -4.79
N GLU A 20 9.29 3.86 -4.70
CA GLU A 20 8.15 3.85 -3.76
C GLU A 20 8.48 3.12 -2.45
N GLU A 21 9.66 2.53 -2.35
CA GLU A 21 10.14 1.76 -1.19
C GLU A 21 10.20 2.56 0.12
N GLY A 22 10.19 3.90 0.11
CA GLY A 22 10.15 4.69 1.35
C GLY A 22 8.99 4.27 2.26
N VAL A 23 7.76 4.46 1.77
CA VAL A 23 6.52 4.07 2.47
C VAL A 23 6.34 2.55 2.44
N MET A 24 6.55 1.92 1.27
CA MET A 24 6.21 0.50 1.10
C MET A 24 7.08 -0.42 1.96
N ARG A 25 8.37 -0.11 2.15
CA ARG A 25 9.23 -0.88 3.06
C ARG A 25 8.78 -0.76 4.51
N ARG A 26 8.43 0.45 4.96
CA ARG A 26 7.93 0.65 6.34
C ARG A 26 6.61 -0.05 6.54
N LEU A 27 5.68 0.05 5.59
CA LEU A 27 4.41 -0.66 5.63
C LEU A 27 4.63 -2.16 5.80
N ARG A 28 5.46 -2.79 4.96
CA ARG A 28 5.70 -4.23 5.07
C ARG A 28 6.31 -4.63 6.43
N ASN A 29 7.32 -3.90 6.89
CA ASN A 29 8.02 -4.21 8.14
C ASN A 29 7.16 -3.98 9.38
N GLU A 30 6.41 -2.88 9.42
CA GLU A 30 5.60 -2.52 10.59
C GLU A 30 4.33 -3.37 10.66
N MET A 31 3.75 -3.78 9.52
CA MET A 31 2.63 -4.73 9.51
C MET A 31 3.07 -6.13 9.95
N GLU A 32 4.24 -6.60 9.51
CA GLU A 32 4.85 -7.83 10.05
C GLU A 32 5.06 -7.73 11.57
N ALA A 33 5.62 -6.61 12.05
CA ALA A 33 5.82 -6.39 13.48
C ALA A 33 4.49 -6.32 14.27
N ALA A 34 3.40 -5.89 13.63
CA ALA A 34 2.05 -5.89 14.18
C ALA A 34 1.34 -7.26 14.09
N GLY A 35 2.03 -8.30 13.58
CA GLY A 35 1.48 -9.65 13.47
C GLY A 35 0.61 -9.89 12.22
N ILE A 36 0.68 -9.00 11.23
CA ILE A 36 0.04 -9.17 9.92
C ILE A 36 1.09 -9.73 8.95
N PRO A 37 1.03 -11.04 8.60
CA PRO A 37 2.02 -11.65 7.73
C PRO A 37 1.89 -11.13 6.29
N ILE A 38 2.92 -10.45 5.81
CA ILE A 38 2.98 -9.94 4.44
C ILE A 38 3.53 -11.02 3.51
N GLU A 39 2.91 -11.19 2.35
CA GLU A 39 3.34 -12.11 1.32
C GLU A 39 4.22 -11.43 0.28
N ASN A 40 3.74 -10.31 -0.28
CA ASN A 40 4.45 -9.53 -1.29
C ASN A 40 3.81 -8.14 -1.43
N SER A 41 4.41 -7.29 -2.27
CA SER A 41 3.83 -6.03 -2.73
C SER A 41 4.23 -5.77 -4.18
N LYS A 42 3.40 -5.04 -4.93
CA LYS A 42 3.71 -4.64 -6.31
C LYS A 42 3.10 -3.28 -6.66
N GLY A 43 3.78 -2.56 -7.56
CA GLY A 43 3.17 -1.41 -8.22
C GLY A 43 2.08 -1.85 -9.18
N GLU A 44 1.04 -1.03 -9.31
CA GLU A 44 -0.16 -1.32 -10.08
C GLU A 44 -0.29 -0.48 -11.36
N TRP A 45 -1.39 -0.70 -12.07
CA TRP A 45 -1.75 0.04 -13.27
C TRP A 45 -1.87 1.56 -13.07
N GLY A 46 -2.39 2.03 -11.93
CA GLY A 46 -2.56 3.46 -11.66
C GLY A 46 -1.27 4.16 -11.26
N PRO A 47 -1.05 5.43 -11.67
CA PRO A 47 0.10 6.21 -11.19
C PRO A 47 0.15 6.34 -9.66
N GLY A 48 1.24 5.85 -9.05
CA GLY A 48 1.42 5.79 -7.60
C GLY A 48 0.49 4.81 -6.88
N GLN A 49 -0.17 3.90 -7.61
CA GLN A 49 -1.00 2.84 -7.04
C GLN A 49 -0.11 1.64 -6.69
N GLU A 50 -0.35 1.09 -5.51
CA GLU A 50 0.39 -0.03 -4.94
C GLU A 50 -0.59 -1.10 -4.43
N GLU A 51 -0.20 -2.36 -4.56
CA GLU A 51 -0.85 -3.52 -3.95
C GLU A 51 0.08 -4.11 -2.89
N ILE A 52 -0.50 -4.49 -1.75
CA ILE A 52 0.16 -5.26 -0.70
C ILE A 52 -0.67 -6.48 -0.37
N ASN A 53 -0.03 -7.64 -0.40
CA ASN A 53 -0.69 -8.93 -0.29
C ASN A 53 -0.34 -9.49 1.09
N VAL A 54 -1.36 -9.90 1.84
CA VAL A 54 -1.22 -10.54 3.14
C VAL A 54 -1.47 -12.04 2.99
N ARG A 55 -0.78 -12.85 3.79
CA ARG A 55 -0.99 -14.30 3.75
C ARG A 55 -2.41 -14.64 4.17
N TYR A 56 -2.99 -15.64 3.49
CA TYR A 56 -4.32 -16.16 3.80
C TYR A 56 -4.50 -16.49 5.29
N ALA A 57 -5.71 -16.24 5.77
CA ALA A 57 -6.23 -16.70 7.05
C ALA A 57 -7.75 -16.89 6.93
N GLU A 58 -8.32 -17.55 7.93
CA GLU A 58 -9.77 -17.72 8.02
C GLU A 58 -10.49 -16.38 8.13
N ALA A 59 -11.78 -16.36 7.78
CA ALA A 59 -12.52 -15.14 7.50
C ALA A 59 -12.46 -14.08 8.61
N LEU A 60 -12.57 -14.48 9.88
CA LEU A 60 -12.53 -13.56 11.02
C LEU A 60 -11.14 -12.94 11.19
N ASP A 61 -10.10 -13.78 11.21
CA ASP A 61 -8.72 -13.32 11.33
C ASP A 61 -8.32 -12.42 10.15
N MET A 62 -8.78 -12.74 8.94
CA MET A 62 -8.53 -11.92 7.76
C MET A 62 -9.26 -10.57 7.85
N ALA A 63 -10.48 -10.53 8.39
CA ALA A 63 -11.20 -9.28 8.60
C ALA A 63 -10.45 -8.37 9.59
N ASP A 64 -9.94 -8.92 10.69
CA ASP A 64 -9.13 -8.19 11.67
C ASP A 64 -7.84 -7.66 11.04
N ARG A 65 -7.12 -8.50 10.28
CA ARG A 65 -5.93 -8.09 9.53
C ARG A 65 -6.24 -6.97 8.53
N HIS A 66 -7.37 -7.07 7.82
CA HIS A 66 -7.76 -6.08 6.81
C HIS A 66 -7.98 -4.69 7.41
N VAL A 67 -8.68 -4.59 8.54
CA VAL A 67 -8.95 -3.29 9.17
C VAL A 67 -7.68 -2.69 9.78
N ILE A 68 -6.84 -3.50 10.42
CA ILE A 68 -5.56 -3.04 10.99
C ILE A 68 -4.61 -2.61 9.88
N LEU A 69 -4.49 -3.37 8.79
CA LEU A 69 -3.66 -3.03 7.63
C LEU A 69 -4.03 -1.66 7.07
N LYS A 70 -5.32 -1.42 6.82
CA LYS A 70 -5.78 -0.14 6.24
C LYS A 70 -5.58 1.04 7.17
N ASN A 71 -5.73 0.83 8.48
CA ASN A 71 -5.46 1.88 9.47
C ASN A 71 -3.95 2.15 9.58
N GLY A 72 -3.15 1.10 9.78
CA GLY A 72 -1.70 1.21 9.88
C GLY A 72 -1.06 1.83 8.65
N ALA A 73 -1.54 1.51 7.45
CA ALA A 73 -1.10 2.16 6.22
C ALA A 73 -1.31 3.68 6.23
N LYS A 74 -2.45 4.15 6.74
CA LYS A 74 -2.73 5.58 6.86
C LYS A 74 -1.87 6.26 7.92
N GLU A 75 -1.70 5.64 9.08
CA GLU A 75 -0.84 6.17 10.16
C GLU A 75 0.63 6.28 9.71
N ILE A 76 1.15 5.25 9.03
CA ILE A 76 2.51 5.26 8.47
C ILE A 76 2.63 6.36 7.42
N ALA A 77 1.68 6.46 6.49
CA ALA A 77 1.70 7.50 5.47
C ALA A 77 1.68 8.91 6.07
N ASP A 78 0.82 9.16 7.07
CA ASP A 78 0.76 10.45 7.76
C ASP A 78 2.11 10.78 8.45
N SER A 79 2.73 9.80 9.10
CA SER A 79 4.06 9.95 9.71
C SER A 79 5.18 10.30 8.71
N GLU A 80 4.97 10.02 7.42
CA GLU A 80 5.91 10.33 6.33
C GLU A 80 5.51 11.57 5.52
N GLY A 81 4.48 12.29 5.94
CA GLY A 81 3.95 13.43 5.18
C GLY A 81 3.34 13.03 3.83
N LYS A 82 2.76 11.82 3.78
CA LYS A 82 2.08 11.22 2.63
C LYS A 82 0.61 10.98 2.95
N ALA A 83 -0.16 10.57 1.94
CA ALA A 83 -1.54 10.14 2.11
C ALA A 83 -1.81 8.87 1.29
N ILE A 84 -2.58 7.95 1.87
CA ILE A 84 -3.07 6.73 1.20
C ILE A 84 -4.60 6.74 1.19
N SER A 85 -5.18 6.38 0.04
CA SER A 85 -6.62 6.24 -0.14
C SER A 85 -6.98 4.84 -0.62
N PHE A 86 -8.02 4.27 -0.03
CA PHE A 86 -8.66 3.02 -0.49
C PHE A 86 -9.99 3.30 -1.20
N MET A 87 -10.20 4.53 -1.68
CA MET A 87 -11.39 4.91 -2.45
C MET A 87 -11.36 4.20 -3.82
N ALA A 88 -12.47 3.54 -4.17
CA ALA A 88 -12.56 2.74 -5.39
C ALA A 88 -12.23 3.51 -6.69
N LYS A 89 -12.58 4.80 -6.75
CA LYS A 89 -12.22 5.70 -7.85
C LYS A 89 -11.93 7.10 -7.31
N TYR A 90 -10.67 7.34 -6.93
CA TYR A 90 -10.28 8.62 -6.33
C TYR A 90 -10.13 9.75 -7.36
N ASN A 91 -9.86 9.42 -8.63
CA ASN A 91 -9.68 10.37 -9.72
C ASN A 91 -10.37 9.86 -11.00
N TYR A 92 -11.26 10.68 -11.57
CA TYR A 92 -12.02 10.39 -12.79
C TYR A 92 -11.26 10.72 -14.08
N GLY A 93 -10.19 11.51 -14.00
CA GLY A 93 -9.35 11.89 -15.14
C GLY A 93 -8.23 10.90 -15.45
N LEU A 94 -8.12 9.83 -14.65
CA LEU A 94 -7.26 8.66 -14.89
C LEU A 94 -8.06 7.54 -15.56
#